data_AF-A0A3Q2HMW8-F1
#
_entry.id   AF-A0A3Q2HMW8-F1
#
_cell.length_a   1.000
_cell.length_b   1.000
_cell.length_c   1.000
_cell.angle_alpha   90.00
_cell.angle_beta   90.00
_cell.angle_gamma   90.00
#
_symmetry.space_group_name_H-M   'P 1'
#
loop_
_entity.id
_entity.type
_entity.pdbx_description
1 polymer ?
#
loop_
_entity_poly.entity_id
_entity_poly.type
_entity_poly.pdbx_seq_one_letter_code
_entity_poly.pdbx_strand_id
1 'polypeptide(L)'
;MSPALLLALQGITLMLPRVQALTCQFTTVEDVNNAADMPYLWDVKDQQVCEDGWGCQDTLLLIKNGPQVKLVLNKGCTPEADHKARVTQHRTGPSLSIVSYTHVCRNRDLCNNVSITPPVWDSLPPTVPGSVRCPVCLSAEGCLSATELTCPSGDTHCYNGVLVIRGVDIATNLRLQGCASQAGCNLLNNTQKIGALTVHENCNPEALLTCQRGAIVEIRPNSTQTPIKWTSRGYQTCDAGDMCQETLLLVDVAPPVPGDLQCPACVELFGSCSQNSENVTCPKGTIGCYRGSIDLRGGELSSSFKLQGCMAQPSGYLLNHVRNIGVFSVFETSWYKNETEKEKENEKQNENEKQNEKEHQFPPQAGAAPSSYTALVALGLSLALWCGVPSLLTPFPLDSLPLLTP
;
A
#
# COMPACT_ATOMS: atom_id res chain seq x y z
N MET A 1 -29.66 -65.93 -3.41
CA MET A 1 -29.48 -64.68 -4.19
C MET A 1 -28.23 -64.86 -5.03
N SER A 2 -28.31 -64.72 -6.35
CA SER A 2 -27.22 -65.07 -7.28
C SER A 2 -26.04 -64.10 -7.12
N PRO A 3 -24.77 -64.57 -7.10
CA PRO A 3 -23.58 -63.70 -7.01
C PRO A 3 -23.45 -62.74 -8.19
N ALA A 4 -24.15 -63.00 -9.31
CA ALA A 4 -24.25 -62.07 -10.44
C ALA A 4 -25.02 -60.78 -10.08
N LEU A 5 -25.94 -60.83 -9.12
CA LEU A 5 -26.73 -59.65 -8.70
C LEU A 5 -25.90 -58.70 -7.82
N LEU A 6 -24.92 -59.22 -7.06
CA LEU A 6 -24.03 -58.41 -6.23
C LEU A 6 -23.03 -57.59 -7.08
N LEU A 7 -22.53 -58.17 -8.18
CA LEU A 7 -21.63 -57.48 -9.11
C LEU A 7 -22.37 -56.40 -9.93
N ALA A 8 -23.66 -56.62 -10.25
CA ALA A 8 -24.49 -55.59 -10.88
C ALA A 8 -24.76 -54.40 -9.94
N LEU A 9 -24.88 -54.63 -8.62
CA LEU A 9 -25.04 -53.56 -7.63
C LEU A 9 -23.72 -52.86 -7.25
N GLN A 10 -22.56 -53.50 -7.40
CA GLN A 10 -21.24 -52.86 -7.22
C GLN A 10 -20.78 -52.06 -8.45
N GLY A 11 -21.35 -52.32 -9.64
CA GLY A 11 -21.06 -51.53 -10.86
C GLY A 11 -21.82 -50.21 -10.96
N ILE A 12 -22.84 -49.97 -10.12
CA ILE A 12 -23.71 -48.78 -10.19
C ILE A 12 -23.26 -47.67 -9.21
N THR A 13 -22.35 -47.95 -8.28
CA THR A 13 -21.88 -46.98 -7.27
C THR A 13 -20.77 -46.02 -7.74
N LEU A 14 -20.40 -45.98 -9.02
CA LEU A 14 -19.30 -45.11 -9.51
C LEU A 14 -19.65 -44.21 -10.71
N MET A 15 -20.93 -43.99 -11.00
CA MET A 15 -21.37 -42.97 -11.97
C MET A 15 -22.22 -41.89 -11.30
N LEU A 16 -21.76 -41.33 -10.18
CA LEU A 16 -22.19 -39.97 -9.88
C LEU A 16 -21.62 -39.09 -11.00
N PRO A 17 -22.44 -38.23 -11.66
CA PRO A 17 -21.91 -37.29 -12.63
C PRO A 17 -20.89 -36.43 -11.87
N ARG A 18 -19.60 -36.58 -12.21
CA ARG A 18 -18.59 -35.60 -11.81
C ARG A 18 -19.12 -34.26 -12.29
N VAL A 19 -19.50 -33.39 -11.37
CA VAL A 19 -19.78 -31.98 -11.69
C VAL A 19 -18.48 -31.45 -12.25
N GLN A 20 -18.42 -31.26 -13.56
CA GLN A 20 -17.19 -30.81 -14.21
C GLN A 20 -16.84 -29.42 -13.67
N ALA A 21 -15.56 -29.23 -13.36
CA ALA A 21 -14.99 -27.93 -13.06
C ALA A 21 -15.33 -26.95 -14.19
N LEU A 22 -16.00 -25.85 -13.83
CA LEU A 22 -16.46 -24.82 -14.76
C LEU A 22 -15.31 -23.87 -15.11
N THR A 23 -15.26 -23.38 -16.34
CA THR A 23 -14.36 -22.26 -16.72
C THR A 23 -15.15 -20.96 -16.71
N CYS A 24 -14.64 -19.93 -16.03
CA CYS A 24 -15.30 -18.62 -15.90
C CYS A 24 -14.41 -17.49 -16.41
N GLN A 25 -15.03 -16.39 -16.85
CA GLN A 25 -14.28 -15.16 -17.07
C GLN A 25 -13.75 -14.63 -15.74
N PHE A 26 -12.53 -14.12 -15.75
CA PHE A 26 -11.86 -13.55 -14.59
C PHE A 26 -11.38 -12.14 -14.91
N THR A 27 -11.67 -11.19 -14.03
CA THR A 27 -11.08 -9.85 -14.09
C THR A 27 -11.42 -9.09 -12.81
N THR A 28 -10.53 -8.19 -12.43
CA THR A 28 -10.76 -7.17 -11.41
C THR A 28 -10.40 -5.83 -12.02
N VAL A 29 -11.33 -4.87 -11.97
CA VAL A 29 -11.10 -3.49 -12.43
C VAL A 29 -11.58 -2.52 -11.37
N GLU A 30 -10.71 -1.56 -11.04
CA GLU A 30 -10.99 -0.48 -10.09
C GLU A 30 -10.52 0.85 -10.66
N ASP A 31 -11.44 1.80 -10.82
CA ASP A 31 -11.10 3.09 -11.43
C ASP A 31 -12.04 4.22 -11.04
N VAL A 32 -11.59 5.47 -11.14
CA VAL A 32 -12.39 6.68 -10.97
C VAL A 32 -12.50 7.39 -12.31
N ASN A 33 -13.66 7.26 -12.95
CA ASN A 33 -13.96 7.79 -14.28
C ASN A 33 -14.83 9.04 -14.21
N ASN A 34 -14.91 9.81 -15.30
CA ASN A 34 -15.95 10.83 -15.41
C ASN A 34 -17.29 10.14 -15.68
N ALA A 35 -18.36 10.69 -15.11
CA ALA A 35 -19.72 10.21 -15.33
C ALA A 35 -20.15 10.32 -16.82
N ALA A 36 -19.53 11.23 -17.57
CA ALA A 36 -19.76 11.39 -19.01
C ALA A 36 -19.15 10.26 -19.86
N ASP A 37 -18.17 9.53 -19.32
CA ASP A 37 -17.46 8.44 -20.02
C ASP A 37 -18.18 7.09 -19.86
N MET A 38 -19.32 7.08 -19.17
CA MET A 38 -20.15 5.89 -18.94
C MET A 38 -21.17 5.70 -20.09
N PRO A 39 -21.53 4.46 -20.46
CA PRO A 39 -21.21 3.19 -19.82
C PRO A 39 -19.79 2.67 -20.15
N TYR A 40 -19.19 1.96 -19.21
CA TYR A 40 -17.87 1.36 -19.37
C TYR A 40 -17.97 0.01 -20.09
N LEU A 41 -17.12 -0.21 -21.10
CA LEU A 41 -16.99 -1.46 -21.86
C LEU A 41 -15.95 -2.36 -21.20
N TRP A 42 -16.31 -3.62 -20.95
CA TRP A 42 -15.48 -4.55 -20.19
C TRP A 42 -14.58 -5.33 -21.15
N ASP A 43 -13.30 -4.97 -21.27
CA ASP A 43 -12.32 -5.74 -22.05
C ASP A 43 -11.79 -6.93 -21.22
N VAL A 44 -12.58 -8.01 -21.15
CA VAL A 44 -12.22 -9.21 -20.36
C VAL A 44 -11.61 -10.28 -21.27
N LYS A 45 -10.33 -10.58 -21.02
CA LYS A 45 -9.58 -11.60 -21.78
C LYS A 45 -9.22 -12.81 -20.94
N ASP A 46 -9.13 -12.64 -19.63
CA ASP A 46 -8.67 -13.68 -18.73
C ASP A 46 -9.79 -14.63 -18.33
N GLN A 47 -9.41 -15.89 -18.10
CA GLN A 47 -10.29 -16.97 -17.71
C GLN A 47 -9.65 -17.77 -16.59
N GLN A 48 -10.46 -18.38 -15.75
CA GLN A 48 -10.00 -19.26 -14.69
C GLN A 48 -10.87 -20.52 -14.61
N VAL A 49 -10.25 -21.64 -14.24
CA VAL A 49 -10.93 -22.90 -13.95
C VAL A 49 -11.37 -22.89 -12.48
N CYS A 50 -12.63 -23.16 -12.23
CA CYS A 50 -13.22 -23.19 -10.90
C CYS A 50 -13.03 -24.53 -10.20
N GLU A 51 -13.12 -24.52 -8.87
CA GLU A 51 -13.26 -25.73 -8.08
C GLU A 51 -14.57 -26.47 -8.40
N ASP A 52 -14.59 -27.77 -8.12
CA ASP A 52 -15.77 -28.61 -8.32
C ASP A 52 -16.98 -28.04 -7.54
N GLY A 53 -18.09 -27.82 -8.24
CA GLY A 53 -19.34 -27.28 -7.65
C GLY A 53 -19.42 -25.75 -7.57
N TRP A 54 -18.35 -25.03 -7.87
CA TRP A 54 -18.37 -23.56 -7.96
C TRP A 54 -19.02 -23.09 -9.26
N GLY A 55 -19.54 -21.86 -9.23
CA GLY A 55 -20.15 -21.19 -10.39
C GLY A 55 -19.39 -19.95 -10.82
N CYS A 56 -19.79 -19.35 -11.94
CA CYS A 56 -19.28 -18.05 -12.36
C CYS A 56 -20.09 -16.92 -11.74
N GLN A 57 -19.44 -15.79 -11.46
CA GLN A 57 -20.11 -14.57 -11.00
C GLN A 57 -19.66 -13.32 -11.74
N ASP A 58 -20.58 -12.36 -11.80
CA ASP A 58 -20.36 -10.97 -12.17
C ASP A 58 -20.79 -10.08 -11.01
N THR A 59 -19.88 -9.23 -10.53
CA THR A 59 -20.17 -8.18 -9.55
C THR A 59 -19.69 -6.84 -10.08
N LEU A 60 -20.57 -5.85 -10.05
CA LEU A 60 -20.29 -4.45 -10.39
C LEU A 60 -20.81 -3.58 -9.25
N LEU A 61 -20.00 -2.62 -8.81
CA LEU A 61 -20.39 -1.54 -7.91
C LEU A 61 -20.03 -0.21 -8.56
N LEU A 62 -21.02 0.66 -8.68
CA LEU A 62 -20.87 2.02 -9.19
C LEU A 62 -21.24 3.00 -8.08
N ILE A 63 -20.34 3.94 -7.81
CA ILE A 63 -20.55 5.04 -6.85
C ILE A 63 -20.37 6.34 -7.62
N LYS A 64 -21.47 7.02 -7.92
CA LYS A 64 -21.46 8.33 -8.56
C LYS A 64 -21.45 9.41 -7.50
N ASN A 65 -20.55 10.38 -7.65
CA ASN A 65 -20.51 11.57 -6.82
C ASN A 65 -20.24 12.80 -7.70
N GLY A 66 -21.29 13.54 -8.04
CA GLY A 66 -21.21 14.65 -8.99
C GLY A 66 -20.71 14.18 -10.37
N PRO A 67 -19.62 14.75 -10.91
CA PRO A 67 -19.07 14.37 -12.21
C PRO A 67 -18.21 13.11 -12.18
N GLN A 68 -17.91 12.54 -11.00
CA GLN A 68 -17.03 11.38 -10.86
C GLN A 68 -17.84 10.10 -10.58
N VAL A 69 -17.30 8.97 -11.06
CA VAL A 69 -17.83 7.63 -10.84
C VAL A 69 -16.69 6.71 -10.43
N LYS A 70 -16.79 6.10 -9.25
CA LYS A 70 -15.94 4.94 -8.89
C LYS A 70 -16.59 3.70 -9.48
N LEU A 71 -15.83 2.99 -10.29
CA LEU A 71 -16.13 1.70 -10.86
C LEU A 71 -15.36 0.63 -10.09
N VAL A 72 -16.06 -0.39 -9.60
CA VAL A 72 -15.47 -1.63 -9.11
C VAL A 72 -16.15 -2.78 -9.83
N LEU A 73 -15.38 -3.57 -10.57
CA LEU A 73 -15.84 -4.71 -11.34
C LEU A 73 -15.03 -5.92 -10.91
N ASN A 74 -15.73 -7.01 -10.62
CA ASN A 74 -15.12 -8.28 -10.25
C ASN A 74 -15.86 -9.44 -10.94
N LYS A 75 -15.12 -10.23 -11.70
CA LYS A 75 -15.57 -11.49 -12.29
C LYS A 75 -14.70 -12.63 -11.80
N GLY A 76 -15.32 -13.79 -11.61
CA GLY A 76 -14.56 -15.00 -11.30
C GLY A 76 -15.44 -16.16 -10.88
N CYS A 77 -14.83 -17.11 -10.18
CA CYS A 77 -15.52 -18.24 -9.57
C CYS A 77 -16.12 -17.86 -8.22
N THR A 78 -17.24 -18.49 -7.84
CA THR A 78 -17.88 -18.32 -6.53
C THR A 78 -18.52 -19.61 -6.03
N PRO A 79 -18.55 -19.85 -4.71
CA PRO A 79 -19.35 -20.92 -4.13
C PRO A 79 -20.82 -20.50 -3.91
N GLU A 80 -21.16 -19.23 -4.10
CA GLU A 80 -22.50 -18.69 -3.83
C GLU A 80 -23.59 -19.33 -4.69
N ALA A 81 -24.82 -19.37 -4.19
CA ALA A 81 -25.94 -19.96 -4.92
C ALA A 81 -26.27 -19.18 -6.22
N ASP A 82 -26.69 -19.90 -7.25
CA ASP A 82 -27.13 -19.30 -8.51
C ASP A 82 -28.25 -18.30 -8.27
N HIS A 83 -28.15 -17.14 -8.93
CA HIS A 83 -29.24 -16.19 -8.98
C HIS A 83 -29.20 -15.40 -10.27
N LYS A 84 -30.38 -15.06 -10.78
CA LYS A 84 -30.53 -14.19 -11.95
C LYS A 84 -29.86 -12.84 -11.72
N ALA A 85 -29.52 -12.18 -12.82
CA ALA A 85 -29.03 -10.81 -12.83
C ALA A 85 -29.93 -9.89 -11.98
N ARG A 86 -29.32 -9.14 -11.07
CA ARG A 86 -29.99 -8.20 -10.16
C ARG A 86 -29.25 -6.87 -10.16
N VAL A 87 -29.97 -5.79 -10.41
CA VAL A 87 -29.51 -4.42 -10.19
C VAL A 87 -30.11 -3.95 -8.86
N THR A 88 -29.27 -3.50 -7.94
CA THR A 88 -29.69 -3.04 -6.62
C THR A 88 -29.26 -1.59 -6.42
N GLN A 89 -30.23 -0.70 -6.29
CA GLN A 89 -29.99 0.68 -5.93
C GLN A 89 -29.86 0.81 -4.41
N HIS A 90 -28.62 0.95 -3.94
CA HIS A 90 -28.31 1.12 -2.52
C HIS A 90 -28.64 2.53 -2.06
N ARG A 91 -28.41 3.51 -2.94
CA ARG A 91 -28.73 4.91 -2.69
C ARG A 91 -29.23 5.60 -3.94
N THR A 92 -30.36 6.29 -3.78
CA THR A 92 -30.93 7.15 -4.81
C THR A 92 -30.60 8.60 -4.48
N GLY A 93 -30.11 9.35 -5.46
CA GLY A 93 -29.84 10.76 -5.29
C GLY A 93 -29.33 11.40 -6.58
N PRO A 94 -29.56 12.70 -6.78
CA PRO A 94 -29.00 13.43 -7.91
C PRO A 94 -27.48 13.58 -7.85
N SER A 95 -26.91 13.84 -6.65
CA SER A 95 -25.47 14.07 -6.48
C SER A 95 -24.70 12.80 -6.11
N LEU A 96 -25.15 12.06 -5.09
CA LEU A 96 -24.51 10.82 -4.62
C LEU A 96 -25.45 9.64 -4.79
N SER A 97 -25.07 8.71 -5.69
CA SER A 97 -25.86 7.53 -6.05
C SER A 97 -24.97 6.29 -6.01
N ILE A 98 -25.48 5.20 -5.46
CA ILE A 98 -24.75 3.94 -5.34
C ILE A 98 -25.64 2.83 -5.88
N VAL A 99 -25.12 2.10 -6.86
CA VAL A 99 -25.85 1.01 -7.47
C VAL A 99 -24.90 -0.15 -7.75
N SER A 100 -25.40 -1.36 -7.58
CA SER A 100 -24.65 -2.57 -7.90
C SER A 100 -25.39 -3.46 -8.89
N TYR A 101 -24.63 -4.26 -9.63
CA TYR A 101 -25.14 -5.37 -10.41
C TYR A 101 -24.47 -6.67 -9.93
N THR A 102 -25.27 -7.73 -9.78
CA THR A 102 -24.78 -9.05 -9.37
C THR A 102 -25.46 -10.14 -10.19
N HIS A 103 -24.71 -11.18 -10.58
CA HIS A 103 -25.22 -12.37 -11.27
C HIS A 103 -24.36 -13.58 -10.94
N VAL A 104 -24.98 -14.74 -10.67
CA VAL A 104 -24.28 -16.02 -10.44
C VAL A 104 -24.91 -17.12 -11.28
N CYS A 105 -24.09 -17.86 -12.01
CA CYS A 105 -24.54 -18.89 -12.94
C CYS A 105 -23.62 -20.13 -12.94
N ARG A 106 -24.21 -21.32 -13.14
CA ARG A 106 -23.49 -22.60 -13.28
C ARG A 106 -23.90 -23.40 -14.53
N ASN A 107 -24.64 -22.81 -15.46
CA ASN A 107 -25.28 -23.54 -16.55
C ASN A 107 -24.33 -23.95 -17.69
N ARG A 108 -23.19 -23.26 -17.87
CA ARG A 108 -22.16 -23.54 -18.88
C ARG A 108 -20.89 -22.74 -18.61
N ASP A 109 -19.78 -23.13 -19.25
CA ASP A 109 -18.56 -22.33 -19.24
C ASP A 109 -18.81 -20.91 -19.74
N LEU A 110 -18.11 -19.95 -19.12
CA LEU A 110 -18.12 -18.53 -19.44
C LEU A 110 -19.52 -17.91 -19.41
N CYS A 111 -20.41 -18.41 -18.54
CA CYS A 111 -21.77 -17.88 -18.42
C CYS A 111 -21.83 -16.45 -17.84
N ASN A 112 -20.77 -15.99 -17.15
CA ASN A 112 -20.60 -14.63 -16.64
C ASN A 112 -20.11 -13.67 -17.74
N ASN A 113 -20.93 -13.50 -18.79
CA ASN A 113 -20.54 -12.89 -20.05
C ASN A 113 -21.01 -11.44 -20.24
N VAL A 114 -21.40 -10.73 -19.17
CA VAL A 114 -21.73 -9.30 -19.24
C VAL A 114 -20.50 -8.53 -19.71
N SER A 115 -20.65 -7.67 -20.72
CA SER A 115 -19.55 -6.95 -21.36
C SER A 115 -19.67 -5.43 -21.31
N ILE A 116 -20.74 -4.92 -20.71
CA ILE A 116 -21.01 -3.49 -20.58
C ILE A 116 -21.68 -3.22 -19.24
N THR A 117 -21.34 -2.11 -18.60
CA THR A 117 -22.10 -1.67 -17.41
C THR A 117 -23.55 -1.41 -17.82
N PRO A 118 -24.55 -2.00 -17.12
CA PRO A 118 -25.95 -1.70 -17.42
C PRO A 118 -26.21 -0.18 -17.37
N PRO A 119 -27.24 0.34 -18.05
CA PRO A 119 -27.65 1.74 -17.86
C PRO A 119 -28.21 1.87 -16.43
N VAL A 120 -27.35 2.31 -15.51
CA VAL A 120 -27.65 2.27 -14.07
C VAL A 120 -28.19 3.60 -13.55
N TRP A 121 -27.96 4.70 -14.29
CA TRP A 121 -28.51 6.00 -13.97
C TRP A 121 -29.51 6.41 -15.04
N ASP A 122 -30.77 6.53 -14.65
CA ASP A 122 -31.71 7.33 -15.43
C ASP A 122 -31.19 8.77 -15.45
N SER A 123 -31.27 9.41 -16.62
CA SER A 123 -30.96 10.82 -16.83
C SER A 123 -31.77 11.65 -15.84
N LEU A 124 -31.17 12.00 -14.69
CA LEU A 124 -31.89 12.76 -13.67
C LEU A 124 -32.30 14.12 -14.27
N PRO A 125 -33.55 14.55 -14.06
CA PRO A 125 -34.02 15.86 -14.52
C PRO A 125 -33.16 16.97 -13.89
N PRO A 126 -33.11 18.16 -14.52
CA PRO A 126 -32.26 19.27 -14.06
C PRO A 126 -32.53 19.56 -12.59
N THR A 127 -31.49 19.41 -11.77
CA THR A 127 -31.63 19.54 -10.33
C THR A 127 -31.75 21.00 -9.96
N VAL A 128 -32.90 21.39 -9.40
CA VAL A 128 -33.09 22.72 -8.84
C VAL A 128 -32.00 22.93 -7.76
N PRO A 129 -31.18 23.99 -7.86
CA PRO A 129 -30.15 24.26 -6.86
C PRO A 129 -30.77 24.44 -5.46
N GLY A 130 -30.20 23.78 -4.46
CA GLY A 130 -30.54 23.96 -3.05
C GLY A 130 -29.71 25.08 -2.40
N SER A 131 -29.80 25.16 -1.08
CA SER A 131 -29.09 26.17 -0.27
C SER A 131 -27.81 25.65 0.40
N VAL A 132 -27.61 24.33 0.46
CA VAL A 132 -26.46 23.70 1.13
C VAL A 132 -25.29 23.61 0.17
N ARG A 133 -24.08 23.82 0.68
CA ARG A 133 -22.82 23.55 -0.04
C ARG A 133 -22.05 22.48 0.69
N CYS A 134 -21.55 21.49 -0.05
CA CYS A 134 -20.78 20.40 0.51
C CYS A 134 -19.47 20.21 -0.24
N PRO A 135 -18.38 19.82 0.44
CA PRO A 135 -17.20 19.31 -0.23
C PRO A 135 -17.57 18.06 -1.05
N VAL A 136 -17.11 18.00 -2.29
CA VAL A 136 -17.31 16.86 -3.18
C VAL A 136 -15.97 16.21 -3.49
N CYS A 137 -15.85 14.94 -3.13
CA CYS A 137 -14.65 14.15 -3.39
C CYS A 137 -14.97 12.66 -3.49
N LEU A 138 -14.29 11.97 -4.41
CA LEU A 138 -14.32 10.53 -4.59
C LEU A 138 -12.90 10.04 -4.90
N SER A 139 -12.18 9.54 -3.90
CA SER A 139 -10.73 9.27 -4.03
C SER A 139 -10.25 8.15 -3.11
N ALA A 140 -9.36 7.29 -3.60
CA ALA A 140 -8.62 6.33 -2.77
C ALA A 140 -7.35 6.97 -2.13
N GLU A 141 -6.89 8.08 -2.71
CA GLU A 141 -5.68 8.79 -2.26
C GLU A 141 -6.00 9.84 -1.18
N GLY A 142 -7.28 10.18 -0.97
CA GLY A 142 -7.71 11.19 0.00
C GLY A 142 -8.21 12.48 -0.66
N CYS A 143 -8.70 13.41 0.19
CA CYS A 143 -9.50 14.57 -0.23
C CYS A 143 -9.04 15.86 0.47
N LEU A 144 -7.92 16.44 0.03
CA LEU A 144 -7.33 17.62 0.68
C LEU A 144 -7.83 18.96 0.13
N SER A 145 -8.28 18.97 -1.12
CA SER A 145 -8.84 20.14 -1.81
C SER A 145 -10.17 19.77 -2.45
N ALA A 146 -11.13 19.32 -1.64
CA ALA A 146 -12.46 18.99 -2.14
C ALA A 146 -13.18 20.27 -2.58
N THR A 147 -13.57 20.35 -3.85
CA THR A 147 -14.36 21.46 -4.37
C THR A 147 -15.72 21.47 -3.71
N GLU A 148 -16.15 22.63 -3.18
CA GLU A 148 -17.51 22.78 -2.69
C GLU A 148 -18.49 22.91 -3.85
N LEU A 149 -19.53 22.07 -3.86
CA LEU A 149 -20.64 22.16 -4.81
C LEU A 149 -21.94 22.49 -4.09
N THR A 150 -22.77 23.32 -4.73
CA THR A 150 -24.13 23.58 -4.28
C THR A 150 -24.95 22.30 -4.44
N CYS A 151 -25.45 21.79 -3.33
CA CYS A 151 -26.28 20.61 -3.31
C CYS A 151 -27.64 20.90 -3.92
N PRO A 152 -28.25 19.89 -4.56
CA PRO A 152 -29.58 20.03 -5.12
C PRO A 152 -30.66 20.12 -4.05
N SER A 153 -31.82 20.66 -4.42
CA SER A 153 -32.99 20.71 -3.54
C SER A 153 -33.36 19.31 -3.05
N GLY A 154 -33.50 19.15 -1.74
CA GLY A 154 -33.71 17.86 -1.06
C GLY A 154 -32.46 17.31 -0.38
N ASP A 155 -31.27 17.63 -0.87
CA ASP A 155 -30.01 17.30 -0.20
C ASP A 155 -29.66 18.38 0.83
N THR A 156 -29.98 18.09 2.09
CA THR A 156 -29.89 19.05 3.22
C THR A 156 -28.65 18.85 4.09
N HIS A 157 -27.83 17.84 3.80
CA HIS A 157 -26.68 17.45 4.61
C HIS A 157 -25.45 17.14 3.75
N CYS A 158 -24.27 17.17 4.38
CA CYS A 158 -23.03 16.71 3.78
C CYS A 158 -22.64 15.34 4.35
N TYR A 159 -22.43 14.38 3.48
CA TYR A 159 -21.80 13.12 3.83
C TYR A 159 -20.28 13.28 3.82
N ASN A 160 -19.61 12.67 4.80
CA ASN A 160 -18.16 12.57 4.87
C ASN A 160 -17.79 11.26 5.54
N GLY A 161 -17.23 10.34 4.78
CA GLY A 161 -16.84 9.03 5.29
C GLY A 161 -15.94 8.29 4.32
N VAL A 162 -15.60 7.07 4.68
CA VAL A 162 -14.78 6.16 3.89
C VAL A 162 -15.57 4.88 3.68
N LEU A 163 -15.63 4.45 2.42
CA LEU A 163 -16.15 3.15 2.06
C LEU A 163 -14.99 2.18 1.88
N VAL A 164 -14.91 1.22 2.79
CA VAL A 164 -13.95 0.12 2.77
C VAL A 164 -14.53 -0.97 1.87
N ILE A 165 -13.89 -1.22 0.74
CA ILE A 165 -14.28 -2.21 -0.26
C ILE A 165 -13.20 -3.29 -0.27
N ARG A 166 -13.62 -4.55 -0.08
CA ARG A 166 -12.73 -5.71 -0.07
C ARG A 166 -13.31 -6.82 -0.96
N GLY A 167 -12.45 -7.51 -1.67
CA GLY A 167 -12.80 -8.64 -2.54
C GLY A 167 -11.54 -9.38 -2.99
N VAL A 168 -11.69 -10.35 -3.89
CA VAL A 168 -10.53 -11.02 -4.50
C VAL A 168 -9.76 -10.00 -5.35
N ASP A 169 -8.51 -9.75 -4.98
CA ASP A 169 -7.63 -8.73 -5.58
C ASP A 169 -8.18 -7.29 -5.50
N ILE A 170 -9.09 -7.03 -4.56
CA ILE A 170 -9.69 -5.71 -4.31
C ILE A 170 -9.45 -5.32 -2.86
N ALA A 171 -8.72 -4.23 -2.65
CA ALA A 171 -8.44 -3.68 -1.32
C ALA A 171 -8.42 -2.15 -1.38
N THR A 172 -9.61 -1.55 -1.32
CA THR A 172 -9.78 -0.10 -1.51
C THR A 172 -10.42 0.57 -0.30
N ASN A 173 -9.79 1.65 0.17
CA ASN A 173 -10.37 2.59 1.14
C ASN A 173 -10.78 3.85 0.39
N LEU A 174 -12.06 3.96 0.03
CA LEU A 174 -12.57 5.04 -0.81
C LEU A 174 -13.07 6.19 0.07
N ARG A 175 -12.35 7.31 0.10
CA ARG A 175 -12.83 8.54 0.72
C ARG A 175 -13.94 9.14 -0.14
N LEU A 176 -15.06 9.47 0.50
CA LEU A 176 -16.26 9.95 -0.14
C LEU A 176 -16.83 11.14 0.65
N GLN A 177 -16.93 12.27 -0.02
CA GLN A 177 -17.54 13.50 0.49
C GLN A 177 -18.55 14.00 -0.51
N GLY A 178 -19.77 14.35 -0.09
CA GLY A 178 -20.75 14.87 -1.05
C GLY A 178 -22.11 15.15 -0.43
N CYS A 179 -23.06 15.53 -1.29
CA CYS A 179 -24.40 15.87 -0.87
C CYS A 179 -25.20 14.65 -0.39
N ALA A 180 -26.04 14.86 0.61
CA ALA A 180 -26.87 13.84 1.21
C ALA A 180 -28.25 14.37 1.59
N SER A 181 -29.28 13.55 1.32
CA SER A 181 -30.66 13.82 1.72
C SER A 181 -30.89 13.69 3.22
N GLN A 182 -30.06 12.92 3.92
CA GLN A 182 -30.17 12.64 5.35
C GLN A 182 -28.82 12.70 6.04
N ALA A 183 -28.82 13.07 7.32
CA ALA A 183 -27.65 12.92 8.18
C ALA A 183 -27.41 11.45 8.52
N GLY A 184 -26.14 11.08 8.71
CA GLY A 184 -25.74 9.79 9.23
C GLY A 184 -24.72 9.04 8.36
N CYS A 185 -24.24 7.94 8.91
CA CYS A 185 -23.33 6.99 8.27
C CYS A 185 -24.14 5.80 7.75
N ASN A 186 -24.86 6.00 6.65
CA ASN A 186 -25.81 5.02 6.14
C ASN A 186 -25.98 5.03 4.62
N LEU A 187 -24.93 5.38 3.86
CA LEU A 187 -24.94 5.31 2.40
C LEU A 187 -25.32 3.94 1.86
N LEU A 188 -24.90 2.87 2.54
CA LEU A 188 -25.22 1.50 2.16
C LEU A 188 -26.34 0.88 3.00
N ASN A 189 -26.95 1.64 3.92
CA ASN A 189 -28.02 1.18 4.80
C ASN A 189 -27.71 -0.19 5.47
N ASN A 190 -26.51 -0.32 6.03
CA ASN A 190 -25.99 -1.55 6.65
C ASN A 190 -25.79 -2.75 5.69
N THR A 191 -25.82 -2.54 4.38
CA THR A 191 -25.38 -3.56 3.42
C THR A 191 -23.90 -3.83 3.63
N GLN A 192 -23.55 -5.08 3.94
CA GLN A 192 -22.18 -5.51 4.20
C GLN A 192 -21.58 -6.36 3.08
N LYS A 193 -22.42 -6.87 2.18
CA LYS A 193 -22.03 -7.76 1.09
C LYS A 193 -22.76 -7.39 -0.20
N ILE A 194 -22.00 -7.24 -1.28
CA ILE A 194 -22.50 -6.96 -2.62
C ILE A 194 -21.82 -7.95 -3.55
N GLY A 195 -22.52 -9.03 -3.93
CA GLY A 195 -21.94 -10.09 -4.74
C GLY A 195 -20.67 -10.67 -4.11
N ALA A 196 -19.56 -10.63 -4.86
CA ALA A 196 -18.23 -11.06 -4.40
C ALA A 196 -17.50 -10.03 -3.51
N LEU A 197 -18.08 -8.84 -3.28
CA LEU A 197 -17.48 -7.78 -2.49
C LEU A 197 -18.04 -7.76 -1.07
N THR A 198 -17.17 -7.47 -0.11
CA THR A 198 -17.55 -7.00 1.22
C THR A 198 -17.35 -5.49 1.28
N VAL A 199 -18.30 -4.81 1.91
CA VAL A 199 -18.36 -3.35 1.96
C VAL A 199 -18.63 -2.91 3.38
N HIS A 200 -17.90 -1.91 3.84
CA HIS A 200 -18.08 -1.34 5.17
C HIS A 200 -17.97 0.17 5.12
N GLU A 201 -18.90 0.84 5.78
CA GLU A 201 -18.98 2.30 5.83
C GLU A 201 -18.45 2.78 7.17
N ASN A 202 -17.48 3.69 7.14
CA ASN A 202 -16.91 4.30 8.34
C ASN A 202 -16.89 5.82 8.20
N CYS A 203 -17.61 6.50 9.09
CA CYS A 203 -17.68 7.95 9.14
C CYS A 203 -17.04 8.53 10.40
N ASN A 204 -16.32 7.71 11.19
CA ASN A 204 -15.56 8.21 12.32
C ASN A 204 -14.28 8.91 11.79
N PRO A 205 -14.16 10.24 11.93
CA PRO A 205 -12.98 10.97 11.44
C PRO A 205 -11.68 10.59 12.17
N GLU A 206 -11.76 10.08 13.41
CA GLU A 206 -10.60 9.64 14.19
C GLU A 206 -10.12 8.24 13.80
N ALA A 207 -10.99 7.44 13.18
CA ALA A 207 -10.68 6.05 12.85
C ALA A 207 -9.88 5.90 11.56
N LEU A 208 -9.77 6.93 10.71
CA LEU A 208 -9.18 6.78 9.36
C LEU A 208 -8.35 8.00 9.01
N LEU A 209 -7.03 7.86 9.20
CA LEU A 209 -6.03 8.88 8.92
C LEU A 209 -5.72 8.94 7.43
N THR A 210 -5.69 10.14 6.85
CA THR A 210 -5.08 10.37 5.54
C THR A 210 -3.63 10.80 5.74
N CYS A 211 -2.70 9.97 5.30
CA CYS A 211 -1.27 10.24 5.41
C CYS A 211 -0.73 10.69 4.06
N GLN A 212 0.36 11.46 4.08
CA GLN A 212 1.18 11.61 2.89
C GLN A 212 1.71 10.22 2.49
N ARG A 213 1.94 10.01 1.19
CA ARG A 213 2.49 8.77 0.64
C ARG A 213 3.68 9.12 -0.24
N GLY A 214 4.75 8.36 -0.07
CA GLY A 214 5.88 8.37 -0.97
C GLY A 214 7.20 8.01 -0.29
N ALA A 215 8.17 7.66 -1.14
CA ALA A 215 9.56 7.52 -0.78
C ALA A 215 10.46 8.33 -1.73
N ILE A 216 11.52 8.88 -1.16
CA ILE A 216 12.56 9.60 -1.89
C ILE A 216 13.91 8.99 -1.53
N VAL A 217 14.85 8.88 -2.46
CA VAL A 217 16.24 8.50 -2.19
C VAL A 217 17.12 9.57 -2.83
N GLU A 218 18.03 10.18 -2.09
CA GLU A 218 18.96 11.16 -2.66
C GLU A 218 20.41 10.85 -2.29
N ILE A 219 21.28 10.93 -3.30
CA ILE A 219 22.73 10.89 -3.15
C ILE A 219 23.26 12.29 -3.47
N ARG A 220 23.93 12.92 -2.50
CA ARG A 220 24.47 14.27 -2.67
C ARG A 220 25.94 14.35 -2.27
N PRO A 221 26.83 14.79 -3.18
CA PRO A 221 28.14 15.24 -2.78
C PRO A 221 28.00 16.59 -2.05
N ASN A 222 28.76 16.74 -0.98
CA ASN A 222 29.04 17.98 -0.26
C ASN A 222 27.84 18.67 0.41
N SER A 223 26.99 17.91 1.13
CA SER A 223 25.85 18.48 1.85
C SER A 223 26.28 19.15 3.17
N THR A 224 26.83 20.36 3.07
CA THR A 224 26.77 21.28 4.20
C THR A 224 25.30 21.69 4.42
N GLN A 225 24.68 21.14 5.47
CA GLN A 225 23.60 21.73 6.30
C GLN A 225 22.41 22.43 5.59
N THR A 226 22.07 22.10 4.34
CA THR A 226 20.84 22.60 3.72
C THR A 226 19.74 21.55 3.91
N PRO A 227 18.68 21.84 4.69
CA PRO A 227 17.55 20.94 4.83
C PRO A 227 16.94 20.67 3.45
N ILE A 228 16.74 19.40 3.12
CA ILE A 228 16.04 19.01 1.90
C ILE A 228 14.54 19.13 2.18
N LYS A 229 13.86 19.98 1.41
CA LYS A 229 12.40 20.02 1.43
C LYS A 229 11.88 18.84 0.61
N TRP A 230 11.36 17.82 1.28
CA TRP A 230 10.69 16.72 0.61
C TRP A 230 9.25 17.10 0.25
N THR A 231 8.80 16.65 -0.92
CA THR A 231 7.40 16.69 -1.35
C THR A 231 6.87 15.27 -1.42
N SER A 232 5.75 15.01 -0.75
CA SER A 232 5.01 13.75 -0.88
C SER A 232 4.57 13.52 -2.32
N ARG A 233 4.62 12.28 -2.80
CA ARG A 233 4.14 11.93 -4.16
C ARG A 233 2.63 11.89 -4.25
N GLY A 234 1.96 11.70 -3.11
CA GLY A 234 0.53 11.71 -3.02
C GLY A 234 0.10 11.53 -1.57
N TYR A 235 -1.11 11.02 -1.42
CA TYR A 235 -1.71 10.74 -0.13
C TYR A 235 -2.34 9.35 -0.16
N GLN A 236 -2.65 8.83 1.01
CA GLN A 236 -3.39 7.57 1.13
C GLN A 236 -4.25 7.58 2.38
N THR A 237 -5.37 6.86 2.31
CA THR A 237 -6.23 6.62 3.48
C THR A 237 -5.80 5.33 4.16
N CYS A 238 -5.32 5.43 5.40
CA CYS A 238 -4.88 4.29 6.20
C CYS A 238 -6.05 3.48 6.74
N ASP A 239 -5.77 2.24 7.14
CA ASP A 239 -6.74 1.39 7.81
C ASP A 239 -6.98 1.87 9.25
N ALA A 240 -8.05 1.37 9.85
CA ALA A 240 -8.43 1.78 11.19
C ALA A 240 -7.43 1.28 12.24
N GLY A 241 -6.88 2.22 13.01
CA GLY A 241 -5.86 1.96 14.03
C GLY A 241 -4.41 2.14 13.56
N ASP A 242 -4.19 2.32 12.26
CA ASP A 242 -2.88 2.68 11.72
C ASP A 242 -2.52 4.13 12.07
N MET A 243 -1.21 4.43 12.08
CA MET A 243 -0.71 5.80 12.21
C MET A 243 0.11 6.22 10.99
N CYS A 244 0.18 7.53 10.74
CA CYS A 244 1.14 8.06 9.78
C CYS A 244 2.55 7.91 10.34
N GLN A 245 3.38 7.12 9.65
CA GLN A 245 4.76 6.90 10.02
C GLN A 245 5.69 7.57 9.01
N GLU A 246 6.67 8.30 9.54
CA GLU A 246 7.80 8.86 8.82
C GLU A 246 9.07 8.13 9.26
N THR A 247 9.97 7.84 8.33
CA THR A 247 11.24 7.17 8.64
C THR A 247 12.36 7.79 7.83
N LEU A 248 13.32 8.45 8.48
CA LEU A 248 14.51 9.03 7.85
C LEU A 248 15.75 8.18 8.17
N LEU A 249 16.47 7.72 7.14
CA LEU A 249 17.81 7.19 7.30
C LEU A 249 18.84 8.16 6.70
N LEU A 250 19.86 8.51 7.48
CA LEU A 250 20.97 9.34 7.01
C LEU A 250 22.23 8.50 7.09
N VAL A 251 22.92 8.34 5.96
CA VAL A 251 24.20 7.65 5.90
C VAL A 251 25.26 8.69 5.55
N ASP A 252 26.04 9.07 6.55
CA ASP A 252 27.14 10.01 6.36
C ASP A 252 28.48 9.28 6.35
N VAL A 253 29.37 9.70 5.46
CA VAL A 253 30.76 9.23 5.43
C VAL A 253 31.61 10.35 6.01
N ALA A 254 32.12 10.13 7.24
CA ALA A 254 32.43 11.20 8.18
C ALA A 254 33.63 12.16 7.86
N PRO A 255 33.57 13.43 8.38
CA PRO A 255 34.61 14.50 8.46
C PRO A 255 35.26 14.59 9.90
N PRO A 256 35.88 15.68 10.43
CA PRO A 256 36.81 16.71 9.95
C PRO A 256 38.20 16.74 10.66
N VAL A 257 38.55 15.78 11.55
CA VAL A 257 39.91 15.70 12.14
C VAL A 257 40.68 14.55 11.50
N PRO A 258 41.66 14.83 10.63
CA PRO A 258 42.43 13.80 9.95
C PRO A 258 43.11 12.87 10.96
N GLY A 259 42.79 11.58 10.88
CA GLY A 259 43.61 10.51 11.44
C GLY A 259 44.65 10.05 10.41
N ASP A 260 45.29 8.90 10.68
CA ASP A 260 46.35 8.37 9.81
C ASP A 260 45.86 7.30 8.83
N LEU A 261 44.66 6.75 9.06
CA LEU A 261 44.09 5.69 8.23
C LEU A 261 43.45 6.28 6.97
N GLN A 262 43.71 5.67 5.81
CA GLN A 262 43.03 5.99 4.56
C GLN A 262 42.14 4.83 4.13
N CYS A 263 40.91 5.14 3.74
CA CYS A 263 39.96 4.16 3.22
C CYS A 263 39.38 4.64 1.89
N PRO A 264 39.06 3.72 0.97
CA PRO A 264 38.27 4.07 -0.20
C PRO A 264 36.89 4.57 0.24
N ALA A 265 36.43 5.70 -0.31
CA ALA A 265 35.09 6.22 -0.05
C ALA A 265 34.25 6.21 -1.32
N CYS A 266 33.07 5.61 -1.23
CA CYS A 266 32.13 5.58 -2.33
C CYS A 266 30.74 5.22 -1.81
N VAL A 267 29.71 5.86 -2.34
CA VAL A 267 28.34 5.37 -2.25
C VAL A 267 27.66 5.47 -3.61
N GLU A 268 27.07 4.35 -4.02
CA GLU A 268 26.47 4.17 -5.34
C GLU A 268 25.08 3.54 -5.21
N LEU A 269 24.11 4.10 -5.93
CA LEU A 269 22.73 3.61 -6.00
C LEU A 269 22.60 2.70 -7.23
N PHE A 270 22.21 1.44 -7.03
CA PHE A 270 22.10 0.42 -8.10
C PHE A 270 23.42 0.10 -8.86
N GLY A 271 24.50 0.84 -8.63
CA GLY A 271 25.80 0.69 -9.26
C GLY A 271 26.80 -0.17 -8.48
N SER A 272 28.09 0.11 -8.67
CA SER A 272 29.18 -0.50 -7.89
C SER A 272 30.30 0.46 -7.63
N CYS A 273 30.76 0.49 -6.39
CA CYS A 273 32.01 1.15 -6.03
C CYS A 273 33.18 0.47 -6.75
N SER A 274 33.83 1.24 -7.64
CA SER A 274 35.04 0.83 -8.37
C SER A 274 36.15 0.42 -7.39
N GLN A 275 37.09 -0.42 -7.84
CA GLN A 275 38.29 -0.74 -7.04
C GLN A 275 39.23 0.46 -6.87
N ASN A 276 39.09 1.50 -7.70
CA ASN A 276 39.90 2.72 -7.67
C ASN A 276 39.12 3.93 -7.11
N SER A 277 38.13 3.71 -6.24
CA SER A 277 37.45 4.82 -5.54
C SER A 277 38.47 5.68 -4.78
N GLU A 278 38.27 7.01 -4.79
CA GLU A 278 39.19 7.93 -4.13
C GLU A 278 39.33 7.59 -2.64
N ASN A 279 40.58 7.58 -2.17
CA ASN A 279 40.87 7.36 -0.77
C ASN A 279 40.63 8.65 0.01
N VAL A 280 39.89 8.55 1.10
CA VAL A 280 39.70 9.63 2.07
C VAL A 280 40.50 9.35 3.33
N THR A 281 41.00 10.41 3.95
CA THR A 281 41.63 10.33 5.26
C THR A 281 40.55 10.18 6.33
N CYS A 282 40.57 9.05 7.03
CA CYS A 282 39.58 8.73 8.03
C CYS A 282 39.76 9.55 9.30
N PRO A 283 38.68 9.82 10.05
CA PRO A 283 38.76 10.55 11.30
C PRO A 283 39.54 9.77 12.36
N LYS A 284 40.16 10.50 13.29
CA LYS A 284 40.83 9.90 14.45
C LYS A 284 39.87 9.03 15.26
N GLY A 285 40.27 7.80 15.56
CA GLY A 285 39.41 6.79 16.21
C GLY A 285 38.77 5.78 15.24
N THR A 286 38.99 5.94 13.92
CA THR A 286 38.66 4.90 12.94
C THR A 286 39.57 3.69 13.13
N ILE A 287 38.98 2.49 13.12
CA ILE A 287 39.70 1.24 13.33
C ILE A 287 39.78 0.34 12.10
N GLY A 288 39.01 0.63 11.05
CA GLY A 288 39.06 -0.09 9.78
C GLY A 288 38.26 0.56 8.66
N CYS A 289 38.31 -0.05 7.48
CA CYS A 289 37.50 0.32 6.33
C CYS A 289 36.29 -0.61 6.23
N TYR A 290 35.11 -0.04 6.02
CA TYR A 290 33.90 -0.78 5.72
C TYR A 290 33.73 -0.94 4.20
N ARG A 291 33.24 -2.10 3.78
CA ARG A 291 32.81 -2.39 2.41
C ARG A 291 31.64 -3.36 2.46
N GLY A 292 30.47 -2.88 2.04
CA GLY A 292 29.24 -3.67 2.10
C GLY A 292 28.11 -3.09 1.24
N SER A 293 27.01 -3.82 1.17
CA SER A 293 25.75 -3.35 0.61
C SER A 293 24.65 -3.33 1.64
N ILE A 294 23.73 -2.39 1.49
CA ILE A 294 22.50 -2.31 2.26
C ILE A 294 21.35 -2.34 1.26
N ASP A 295 20.45 -3.30 1.42
CA ASP A 295 19.20 -3.35 0.69
C ASP A 295 18.07 -2.88 1.59
N LEU A 296 17.33 -1.88 1.14
CA LEU A 296 16.13 -1.37 1.80
C LEU A 296 14.89 -1.81 1.03
N ARG A 297 13.93 -2.41 1.74
CA ARG A 297 12.64 -2.85 1.20
C ARG A 297 11.51 -2.38 2.12
N GLY A 298 10.48 -1.78 1.56
CA GLY A 298 9.34 -1.24 2.30
C GLY A 298 9.12 0.24 1.97
N GLY A 299 8.01 0.84 2.39
CA GLY A 299 7.72 2.24 2.02
C GLY A 299 7.53 2.51 0.52
N GLU A 300 7.15 1.52 -0.30
CA GLU A 300 7.25 1.55 -1.79
C GLU A 300 8.67 1.72 -2.32
N LEU A 301 9.66 1.65 -1.43
CA LEU A 301 11.06 1.69 -1.76
C LEU A 301 11.61 0.28 -1.85
N SER A 302 12.28 -0.01 -2.95
CA SER A 302 13.15 -1.17 -3.11
C SER A 302 14.44 -0.66 -3.71
N SER A 303 15.49 -0.54 -2.90
CA SER A 303 16.76 0.05 -3.33
C SER A 303 17.94 -0.64 -2.68
N SER A 304 19.02 -0.74 -3.44
CA SER A 304 20.29 -1.33 -3.01
C SER A 304 21.38 -0.27 -3.09
N PHE A 305 22.10 -0.14 -1.98
CA PHE A 305 23.18 0.83 -1.79
C PHE A 305 24.46 0.05 -1.62
N LYS A 306 25.49 0.38 -2.41
CA LYS A 306 26.85 -0.10 -2.15
C LYS A 306 27.65 1.02 -1.54
N LEU A 307 28.32 0.71 -0.44
CA LEU A 307 29.05 1.71 0.35
C LEU A 307 30.43 1.21 0.76
N GLN A 308 31.38 2.13 0.68
CA GLN A 308 32.74 2.02 1.16
C GLN A 308 33.09 3.26 1.96
N GLY A 309 33.83 3.11 3.06
CA GLY A 309 34.25 4.24 3.86
C GLY A 309 34.92 3.85 5.17
N CYS A 310 35.12 4.86 6.01
CA CYS A 310 35.75 4.71 7.32
C CYS A 310 34.78 4.13 8.36
N MET A 311 35.26 3.23 9.20
CA MET A 311 34.47 2.58 10.26
C MET A 311 35.17 2.66 11.62
N ALA A 312 34.45 3.21 12.60
CA ALA A 312 34.91 3.30 13.99
C ALA A 312 34.51 2.08 14.85
N GLN A 313 33.62 1.21 14.34
CA GLN A 313 33.17 0.01 15.05
C GLN A 313 33.95 -1.24 14.61
N PRO A 314 34.22 -2.18 15.53
CA PRO A 314 34.93 -3.43 15.21
C PRO A 314 34.02 -4.48 14.56
N SER A 315 32.73 -4.17 14.40
CA SER A 315 31.78 -5.01 13.69
C SER A 315 32.09 -5.01 12.20
N GLY A 316 31.84 -6.14 11.53
CA GLY A 316 31.81 -6.17 10.07
C GLY A 316 30.60 -5.47 9.46
N TYR A 317 29.64 -5.02 10.27
CA TYR A 317 28.33 -4.52 9.88
C TYR A 317 28.11 -3.09 10.41
N LEU A 318 27.86 -2.16 9.50
CA LEU A 318 27.56 -0.75 9.72
C LEU A 318 26.28 -0.55 10.52
N LEU A 319 25.24 -1.35 10.24
CA LEU A 319 23.97 -1.27 10.95
C LEU A 319 23.89 -2.25 12.11
N ASN A 320 25.00 -2.90 12.47
CA ASN A 320 25.10 -3.83 13.60
C ASN A 320 23.93 -4.85 13.64
N HIS A 321 23.63 -5.46 12.48
CA HIS A 321 22.56 -6.44 12.30
C HIS A 321 21.12 -5.94 12.54
N VAL A 322 20.89 -4.62 12.52
CA VAL A 322 19.53 -4.07 12.49
C VAL A 322 18.80 -4.58 11.24
N ARG A 323 17.64 -5.21 11.46
CA ARG A 323 16.81 -5.79 10.39
C ARG A 323 15.67 -4.88 9.95
N ASN A 324 15.28 -3.92 10.80
CA ASN A 324 14.20 -2.99 10.51
C ASN A 324 14.58 -1.58 10.95
N ILE A 325 14.37 -0.60 10.08
CA ILE A 325 14.47 0.83 10.39
C ILE A 325 13.13 1.43 10.01
N GLY A 326 12.30 1.73 11.00
CA GLY A 326 10.93 2.16 10.77
C GLY A 326 10.17 1.17 9.86
N VAL A 327 9.63 1.67 8.74
CA VAL A 327 8.89 0.86 7.75
C VAL A 327 9.78 0.03 6.82
N PHE A 328 11.10 0.22 6.86
CA PHE A 328 12.03 -0.49 5.98
C PHE A 328 12.57 -1.75 6.63
N SER A 329 12.43 -2.87 5.94
CA SER A 329 13.26 -4.04 6.14
C SER A 329 14.63 -3.80 5.53
N VAL A 330 15.67 -4.14 6.28
CA VAL A 330 17.06 -3.83 5.96
C VAL A 330 17.88 -5.12 5.90
N PHE A 331 18.59 -5.30 4.80
CA PHE A 331 19.51 -6.40 4.60
C PHE A 331 20.91 -5.87 4.32
N GLU A 332 21.81 -6.07 5.27
CA GLU A 332 23.19 -5.66 5.15
C GLU A 332 24.10 -6.85 4.81
N THR A 333 24.92 -6.70 3.78
CA THR A 333 25.95 -7.68 3.39
C THR A 333 27.32 -7.03 3.47
N SER A 334 28.23 -7.59 4.26
CA SER A 334 29.61 -7.13 4.37
C SER A 334 30.58 -8.04 3.63
N TRP A 335 31.56 -7.45 2.94
CA TRP A 335 32.54 -8.19 2.12
C TRP A 335 33.88 -8.48 2.82
N TYR A 336 34.05 -8.13 4.10
CA TYR A 336 35.28 -8.39 4.85
C TYR A 336 35.27 -9.68 5.69
N LYS A 337 34.20 -10.48 5.65
CA LYS A 337 34.16 -11.78 6.34
C LYS A 337 34.89 -12.88 5.55
N ASN A 338 35.79 -13.58 6.22
CA ASN A 338 36.36 -14.84 5.74
C ASN A 338 35.25 -15.86 5.44
N GLU A 339 35.43 -16.67 4.41
CA GLU A 339 34.45 -17.65 3.89
C GLU A 339 33.90 -18.61 4.96
N THR A 340 34.63 -18.79 6.06
CA THR A 340 34.29 -19.68 7.18
C THR A 340 33.11 -19.22 8.04
N GLU A 341 32.71 -17.94 7.99
CA GLU A 341 31.54 -17.44 8.74
C GLU A 341 30.25 -17.41 7.91
N LYS A 342 30.35 -17.41 6.57
CA LYS A 342 29.20 -17.43 5.66
C LYS A 342 28.40 -18.74 5.79
N GLU A 343 29.08 -19.86 6.04
CA GLU A 343 28.43 -21.17 6.20
C GLU A 343 27.59 -21.25 7.49
N LYS A 344 28.01 -20.56 8.57
CA LYS A 344 27.28 -20.56 9.86
C LYS A 344 26.07 -19.63 9.88
N GLU A 345 25.99 -18.64 8.99
CA GLU A 345 24.85 -17.71 8.88
C GLU A 345 23.72 -18.26 8.01
N ASN A 346 24.03 -19.04 6.97
CA ASN A 346 23.00 -19.74 6.17
C ASN A 346 22.22 -20.77 7.01
N GLU A 347 22.85 -21.38 8.02
CA GLU A 347 22.16 -22.28 8.97
C GLU A 347 21.27 -21.52 9.96
N LYS A 348 21.69 -20.33 10.45
CA LYS A 348 20.90 -19.52 11.40
C LYS A 348 19.75 -18.72 10.76
N GLN A 349 19.81 -18.44 9.46
CA GLN A 349 18.71 -17.79 8.74
C GLN A 349 17.47 -18.69 8.64
N ASN A 350 17.65 -20.02 8.60
CA ASN A 350 16.54 -20.97 8.58
C ASN A 350 15.86 -21.17 9.95
N GLU A 351 16.51 -20.82 11.07
CA GLU A 351 15.94 -20.98 12.42
C GLU A 351 15.26 -19.71 12.96
N ASN A 352 15.65 -18.52 12.50
CA ASN A 352 15.16 -17.24 13.04
C ASN A 352 13.86 -16.71 12.40
N GLU A 353 13.19 -17.48 11.54
CA GLU A 353 11.78 -17.23 11.18
C GLU A 353 10.81 -17.47 12.34
N LYS A 354 11.30 -17.90 13.52
CA LYS A 354 10.43 -18.28 14.65
C LYS A 354 10.48 -17.46 15.92
N GLN A 355 11.32 -16.44 16.08
CA GLN A 355 11.29 -15.64 17.32
C GLN A 355 12.04 -14.32 17.17
N ASN A 356 11.37 -13.19 17.44
CA ASN A 356 12.01 -12.06 18.11
C ASN A 356 10.98 -11.04 18.63
N GLU A 357 10.73 -11.11 19.93
CA GLU A 357 10.63 -9.93 20.80
C GLU A 357 11.81 -10.02 21.77
N LYS A 358 12.74 -9.05 21.74
CA LYS A 358 13.33 -8.44 22.94
C LYS A 358 14.27 -7.28 22.61
N GLU A 359 13.96 -6.20 23.31
CA GLU A 359 14.50 -4.85 23.32
C GLU A 359 15.82 -4.75 24.09
N HIS A 360 16.79 -3.94 23.64
CA HIS A 360 17.95 -3.53 24.43
C HIS A 360 18.26 -2.03 24.28
N GLN A 361 18.48 -1.41 25.45
CA GLN A 361 18.62 0.02 25.76
C GLN A 361 20.00 0.60 25.39
N PHE A 362 20.05 1.88 24.96
CA PHE A 362 21.27 2.66 24.71
C PHE A 362 21.67 3.61 25.87
N PRO A 363 22.97 3.87 26.14
CA PRO A 363 23.47 4.96 26.98
C PRO A 363 24.00 6.19 26.18
N PRO A 364 24.29 7.34 26.83
CA PRO A 364 24.15 8.68 26.24
C PRO A 364 25.39 9.28 25.55
N GLN A 365 25.14 10.21 24.63
CA GLN A 365 26.10 11.00 23.85
C GLN A 365 26.68 12.22 24.61
N ALA A 366 27.93 12.57 24.30
CA ALA A 366 28.55 13.85 24.64
C ALA A 366 28.89 14.64 23.37
N GLY A 367 28.59 15.94 23.36
CA GLY A 367 28.64 16.82 22.19
C GLY A 367 30.02 17.38 21.83
N ALA A 368 30.11 17.99 20.64
CA ALA A 368 31.27 18.75 20.18
C ALA A 368 30.90 19.93 19.25
N ALA A 369 31.73 20.97 19.32
CA ALA A 369 31.67 22.29 18.68
C ALA A 369 32.27 22.32 17.24
N PRO A 370 32.15 23.43 16.46
CA PRO A 370 32.27 23.43 15.00
C PRO A 370 33.59 23.97 14.41
N SER A 371 33.79 23.69 13.10
CA SER A 371 34.69 24.29 12.05
C SER A 371 35.69 23.29 11.42
N SER A 372 36.12 23.33 10.15
CA SER A 372 35.73 24.01 8.88
C SER A 372 36.50 23.37 7.69
N TYR A 373 35.89 23.31 6.49
CA TYR A 373 36.41 23.00 5.11
C TYR A 373 36.73 21.53 4.75
N THR A 374 35.85 20.80 4.05
CA THR A 374 35.51 20.66 2.59
C THR A 374 36.08 19.39 1.94
N ALA A 375 35.33 18.30 2.10
CA ALA A 375 34.87 17.38 1.04
C ALA A 375 33.84 16.47 1.74
N LEU A 376 32.61 16.96 1.87
CA LEU A 376 31.52 16.16 2.46
C LEU A 376 30.95 15.27 1.34
N VAL A 377 30.55 14.04 1.65
CA VAL A 377 29.59 13.28 0.83
C VAL A 377 28.60 12.72 1.83
N ALA A 378 27.59 13.56 2.14
CA ALA A 378 26.53 13.22 3.05
C ALA A 378 25.37 12.66 2.24
N LEU A 379 25.01 11.40 2.48
CA LEU A 379 23.95 10.73 1.73
C LEU A 379 22.68 10.74 2.58
N GLY A 380 21.74 11.59 2.15
CA GLY A 380 20.42 11.69 2.73
C GLY A 380 19.53 10.58 2.22
N LEU A 381 19.50 9.46 2.92
CA LEU A 381 18.98 8.21 2.41
C LEU A 381 17.59 7.88 2.97
N SER A 382 16.61 8.59 2.40
CA SER A 382 15.17 8.26 2.35
C SER A 382 14.30 8.53 3.55
N LEU A 383 13.27 9.35 3.29
CA LEU A 383 11.99 9.36 3.99
C LEU A 383 11.06 8.35 3.33
N ALA A 384 10.40 7.48 4.10
CA ALA A 384 9.16 6.85 3.66
C ALA A 384 8.00 7.32 4.52
N LEU A 385 6.90 7.65 3.85
CA LEU A 385 5.62 8.02 4.42
C LEU A 385 4.62 6.89 4.16
N TRP A 386 4.29 6.11 5.21
CA TRP A 386 3.29 5.02 5.11
C TRP A 386 2.40 4.94 6.36
N CYS A 387 1.41 4.07 6.29
CA CYS A 387 0.55 3.62 7.37
C CYS A 387 1.31 2.50 8.07
N GLY A 388 1.54 2.64 9.37
CA GLY A 388 2.31 1.67 10.16
C GLY A 388 1.56 1.21 11.39
N VAL A 389 1.83 -0.03 11.79
CA VAL A 389 1.49 -0.58 13.11
C VAL A 389 2.41 0.10 14.14
N PRO A 390 1.96 0.41 15.38
CA PRO A 390 2.80 1.03 16.39
C PRO A 390 4.12 0.27 16.57
N SER A 391 5.23 0.88 16.14
CA SER A 391 6.57 0.41 16.52
C SER A 391 6.97 1.15 17.79
N LEU A 392 7.33 0.40 18.83
CA LEU A 392 7.93 0.92 20.06
C LEU A 392 9.31 1.51 19.75
N LEU A 393 9.34 2.70 19.17
CA LEU A 393 10.52 3.56 19.13
C LEU A 393 10.12 4.87 19.78
N THR A 394 10.81 5.19 20.86
CA THR A 394 10.70 6.47 21.56
C THR A 394 10.89 7.61 20.55
N PRO A 395 9.99 8.61 20.53
CA PRO A 395 10.17 9.79 19.70
C PRO A 395 11.49 10.47 20.07
N PHE A 396 12.31 10.80 19.07
CA PHE A 396 13.44 11.70 19.29
C PHE A 396 12.88 13.02 19.84
N PRO A 397 13.38 13.53 20.98
CA PRO A 397 12.97 14.84 21.46
C PRO A 397 13.49 15.88 20.48
N LEU A 398 12.54 16.57 19.85
CA LEU A 398 12.75 17.66 18.92
C LEU A 398 13.07 18.93 19.71
N ASP A 399 14.15 18.90 20.50
CA ASP A 399 14.64 20.09 21.19
C ASP A 399 15.94 20.57 20.53
N SER A 400 15.94 21.86 20.21
CA SER A 400 17.03 22.69 19.68
C SER A 400 17.25 22.76 18.15
N LEU A 401 16.23 23.28 17.44
CA LEU A 401 16.47 24.21 16.32
C LEU A 401 16.23 25.64 16.83
N PRO A 402 17.21 26.56 16.73
CA PRO A 402 17.01 27.93 17.17
C PRO A 402 15.98 28.63 16.27
N LEU A 403 14.98 29.25 16.92
CA LEU A 403 14.05 30.18 16.28
C LEU A 403 14.82 31.26 15.53
N LEU A 404 14.56 31.36 14.23
CA LEU A 404 14.72 32.62 13.50
C LEU A 404 13.44 32.85 12.70
N THR A 405 12.52 33.57 13.32
CA THR A 405 11.50 34.41 12.65
C THR A 405 12.11 35.76 12.30
N PRO A 406 11.46 36.56 11.42
CA PRO A 406 10.63 36.23 10.28
C PRO A 406 11.35 36.40 8.93
#